data_AF-A0A9E0FHI1-F1
#
_entry.id   AF-A0A9E0FHI1-F1
#
_cell.length_a   1.000
_cell.length_b   1.000
_cell.length_c   1.000
_cell.angle_alpha   90.00
_cell.angle_beta   90.00
_cell.angle_gamma   90.00
#
_symmetry.space_group_name_H-M   'P 1'
#
loop_
_entity.id
_entity.type
_entity.pdbx_description
1 polymer ?
#
loop_
_entity_poly.entity_id
_entity_poly.type
_entity_poly.pdbx_seq_one_letter_code
_entity_poly.pdbx_strand_id
1 'polypeptide(L)'
;GNVHIGASDAAATGYLLAVDGKVICEELKVQLSESWPDYVFGENHQLMNLYDLEKSIQSNKHLPGVPSAKEIETDGLAVGEMQRVMMEKIEELTLYIIQLQKQIDELQAENN
;
A
#
# COMPACT_ATOMS: atom_id res chain seq x y z
N GLY A 1 11.56 18.81 22.08
CA GLY A 1 12.74 19.30 21.33
C GLY A 1 13.00 18.34 20.20
N ASN A 2 13.53 18.83 19.08
CA ASN A 2 13.81 18.00 17.90
C ASN A 2 15.11 17.23 18.12
N VAL A 3 15.13 15.94 17.77
CA VAL A 3 16.27 15.03 17.93
C VAL A 3 16.87 14.74 16.56
N HIS A 4 18.17 14.97 16.43
CA HIS A 4 18.93 14.67 15.21
C HIS A 4 20.05 13.69 15.56
N ILE A 5 20.12 12.57 14.85
CA ILE A 5 21.14 11.54 15.06
C ILE A 5 21.96 11.41 13.78
N GLY A 6 23.28 11.66 13.86
CA GLY A 6 24.21 11.49 12.73
C GLY A 6 24.33 12.69 11.78
N ALA A 7 23.61 13.79 12.01
CA ALA A 7 23.50 14.87 11.03
C ALA A 7 24.83 15.57 10.68
N SER A 8 25.19 15.52 9.39
CA SER A 8 25.81 16.65 8.69
C SER A 8 24.72 17.70 8.36
N ASP A 9 25.08 18.93 7.99
CA ASP A 9 24.25 20.16 7.96
C ASP A 9 22.93 20.16 7.14
N ALA A 10 22.39 19.00 6.72
CA ALA A 10 21.20 18.85 5.89
C ALA A 10 20.12 17.95 6.53
N ALA A 11 19.80 18.15 7.80
CA ALA A 11 18.68 17.45 8.44
C ALA A 11 17.34 17.82 7.79
N ALA A 12 16.50 16.81 7.52
CA ALA A 12 15.15 17.02 6.99
C ALA A 12 14.32 17.93 7.94
N THR A 13 13.80 19.03 7.39
CA THR A 13 13.01 19.99 8.16
C THR A 13 11.57 19.52 8.32
N GLY A 14 10.97 19.74 9.50
CA GLY A 14 9.58 19.37 9.78
C GLY A 14 9.40 18.06 10.56
N TYR A 15 10.48 17.36 10.88
CA TYR A 15 10.45 16.11 11.64
C TYR A 15 10.95 16.30 13.08
N LEU A 16 10.33 15.61 14.04
CA LEU A 16 10.77 15.60 15.44
C LEU A 16 11.99 14.71 15.67
N LEU A 17 12.18 13.69 14.84
CA LEU A 17 13.32 12.78 14.85
C LEU A 17 13.81 12.60 13.41
N ALA A 18 15.07 12.93 13.16
CA ALA A 18 15.76 12.64 11.90
C ALA A 18 17.03 11.83 12.18
N VAL A 19 17.21 10.74 11.45
CA VAL A 19 18.36 9.83 11.60
C VAL A 19 19.06 9.71 10.25
N ASP A 20 20.30 10.16 10.18
CA ASP A 20 21.19 9.92 9.04
C ASP A 20 21.93 8.58 9.27
N GLY A 21 21.28 7.49 8.86
CA GLY A 21 21.79 6.14 9.05
C GLY A 21 20.70 5.08 9.17
N LYS A 22 21.09 3.86 9.56
CA LYS A 22 20.16 2.75 9.77
C LYS A 22 19.69 2.70 11.22
N VAL A 23 18.40 2.46 11.42
CA VAL A 23 17.80 2.23 12.74
C VAL A 23 17.51 0.75 12.91
N ILE A 24 17.89 0.18 14.06
CA ILE A 24 17.43 -1.12 14.53
C ILE A 24 16.60 -0.92 15.78
N CYS A 25 15.45 -1.57 15.86
CA CYS A 25 14.55 -1.54 17.02
C CYS A 25 13.90 -2.92 17.17
N GLU A 26 13.47 -3.26 18.39
CA GLU A 26 12.70 -4.48 18.63
C GLU A 26 11.27 -4.36 18.09
N GLU A 27 10.67 -3.17 18.20
CA GLU A 27 9.32 -2.89 17.75
C GLU A 27 9.19 -1.45 17.23
N LEU A 28 8.49 -1.30 16.10
CA LEU A 28 8.04 -0.02 15.56
C LEU A 28 6.52 -0.02 15.48
N LYS A 29 5.87 0.73 16.36
CA LYS A 29 4.42 0.95 16.32
C LYS A 29 4.11 2.22 15.54
N VAL A 30 3.48 2.06 14.38
CA VAL A 30 2.96 3.19 13.59
C VAL A 30 1.47 3.35 13.89
N GLN A 31 1.08 4.52 14.38
CA GLN A 31 -0.32 4.88 14.57
C GLN A 31 -0.63 6.07 13.67
N LEU A 32 -1.13 5.79 12.47
CA LEU A 32 -1.66 6.82 11.57
C LEU A 32 -2.95 7.39 12.17
N SER A 33 -3.20 8.68 11.93
CA SER A 33 -4.48 9.32 12.28
C SER A 33 -5.60 8.91 11.31
N GLU A 34 -5.22 8.38 10.15
CA GLU A 34 -6.14 7.88 9.13
C GLU A 34 -6.60 6.45 9.45
N SER A 35 -7.75 6.07 8.92
CA SER A 35 -8.32 4.74 9.14
C SER A 35 -7.57 3.68 8.33
N TRP A 36 -7.42 2.50 8.92
CA TRP A 36 -6.94 1.31 8.21
C TRP A 36 -7.96 0.86 7.16
N PRO A 37 -7.52 0.14 6.11
CA PRO A 37 -8.30 -0.03 4.90
C PRO A 37 -9.49 -0.99 4.96
N ASP A 38 -9.96 -1.40 6.15
CA ASP A 38 -11.14 -2.24 6.37
C ASP A 38 -12.41 -1.78 5.59
N TYR A 39 -12.44 -0.53 5.12
CA TYR A 39 -13.46 -0.02 4.21
C TYR A 39 -13.53 -0.76 2.87
N VAL A 40 -12.50 -1.49 2.44
CA VAL A 40 -12.47 -2.27 1.19
C VAL A 40 -13.57 -3.35 1.18
N PHE A 41 -13.94 -3.85 2.35
CA PHE A 41 -15.05 -4.79 2.52
C PHE A 41 -16.43 -4.12 2.66
N GLY A 42 -16.48 -2.78 2.66
CA GLY A 42 -17.73 -2.05 2.75
C GLY A 42 -18.55 -2.11 1.46
N GLU A 43 -19.88 -2.04 1.57
CA GLU A 43 -20.81 -2.10 0.43
C GLU A 43 -20.58 -1.00 -0.62
N ASN A 44 -19.94 0.10 -0.22
CA ASN A 44 -19.64 1.24 -1.10
C ASN A 44 -18.26 1.17 -1.76
N HIS A 45 -17.44 0.15 -1.45
CA HIS A 45 -16.13 0.02 -2.09
C HIS A 45 -16.28 -0.48 -3.52
N GLN A 46 -15.91 0.37 -4.48
CA GLN A 46 -15.92 0.01 -5.89
C GLN A 46 -14.62 -0.68 -6.27
N LEU A 47 -14.64 -2.02 -6.21
CA LEU A 47 -13.53 -2.82 -6.69
C LEU A 47 -13.33 -2.58 -8.19
N MET A 48 -12.11 -2.21 -8.57
CA MET A 48 -11.74 -1.98 -9.97
C MET A 48 -11.94 -3.28 -10.77
N ASN A 49 -12.44 -3.22 -12.01
CA ASN A 49 -12.48 -4.45 -12.82
C ASN A 49 -11.07 -4.83 -13.27
N LEU A 50 -10.82 -6.14 -13.44
CA LEU A 50 -9.49 -6.66 -13.77
C LEU A 50 -8.94 -6.13 -15.10
N TYR A 51 -9.79 -5.82 -16.08
CA TYR A 51 -9.34 -5.27 -17.36
C TYR A 51 -8.82 -3.83 -17.23
N ASP A 52 -9.49 -2.99 -16.44
CA ASP A 52 -9.04 -1.63 -16.20
C ASP A 52 -7.83 -1.60 -15.25
N LEU A 53 -7.77 -2.54 -14.30
CA LEU A 53 -6.57 -2.76 -13.49
C LEU A 53 -5.37 -3.13 -14.37
N GLU A 54 -5.55 -4.07 -15.30
CA GLU A 54 -4.51 -4.46 -16.25
C GLU A 54 -4.03 -3.26 -17.08
N LYS A 55 -4.96 -2.48 -17.66
CA LYS A 55 -4.62 -1.26 -18.41
C LYS A 55 -3.82 -0.28 -17.55
N SER A 56 -4.24 -0.07 -16.31
CA SER A 56 -3.53 0.81 -15.38
C SER A 56 -2.11 0.33 -15.12
N ILE A 57 -1.91 -0.97 -14.86
CA ILE A 57 -0.58 -1.56 -14.66
C ILE A 57 0.28 -1.43 -15.92
N GLN A 58 -0.29 -1.67 -17.10
CA GLN A 58 0.43 -1.56 -18.36
C GLN A 58 0.87 -0.12 -18.65
N SER A 59 0.01 0.86 -18.35
CA SER A 59 0.26 2.30 -18.53
C SER A 59 1.27 2.84 -17.51
N ASN A 60 1.04 2.55 -16.23
CA ASN A 60 1.75 3.19 -15.13
C ASN A 60 2.97 2.40 -14.65
N LYS A 61 3.07 1.10 -14.99
CA LYS A 61 4.11 0.16 -14.52
C LYS A 61 4.14 -0.07 -13.00
N HIS A 62 3.10 0.34 -12.30
CA HIS A 62 2.87 0.05 -10.88
C HIS A 62 1.36 -0.09 -10.62
N LEU A 63 1.00 -0.56 -9.42
CA LEU A 63 -0.40 -0.69 -9.00
C LEU A 63 -1.03 0.69 -8.74
N PRO A 64 -2.34 0.87 -8.99
CA PRO A 64 -3.05 2.08 -8.59
C PRO A 64 -2.89 2.37 -7.09
N GLY A 65 -2.57 3.61 -6.73
CA GLY A 65 -2.37 4.03 -5.33
C GLY A 65 -1.03 3.60 -4.72
N VAL A 66 -0.21 2.81 -5.40
CA VAL A 66 1.15 2.49 -4.99
C VAL A 66 2.12 3.47 -5.65
N PRO A 67 3.03 4.13 -4.91
CA PRO A 67 4.02 5.02 -5.50
C PRO A 67 4.96 4.24 -6.43
N SER A 68 5.38 4.89 -7.50
CA SER A 68 6.36 4.36 -8.44
C SER A 68 7.74 4.24 -7.81
N ALA A 69 8.58 3.35 -8.35
CA ALA A 69 9.96 3.21 -7.90
C ALA A 69 10.73 4.54 -7.95
N LYS A 70 10.45 5.38 -8.97
CA LYS A 70 11.09 6.69 -9.14
C LYS A 70 10.69 7.68 -8.04
N GLU A 71 9.42 7.67 -7.64
CA GLU A 71 8.93 8.51 -6.53
C GLU A 71 9.56 8.05 -5.21
N ILE A 72 9.63 6.74 -4.96
CA ILE A 72 10.28 6.18 -3.76
C ILE A 72 11.78 6.53 -3.73
N GLU A 73 12.47 6.49 -4.87
CA GLU A 73 13.89 6.86 -4.96
C GLU A 73 14.13 8.36 -4.68
N THR A 74 13.16 9.22 -5.02
CA THR A 74 13.29 10.68 -4.88
C THR A 74 12.84 11.17 -3.51
N ASP A 75 11.66 10.74 -3.08
CA ASP A 75 10.96 11.27 -1.89
C ASP A 75 11.09 10.35 -0.66
N GLY A 76 11.65 9.16 -0.86
CA GLY A 76 11.73 8.12 0.17
C GLY A 76 10.41 7.36 0.34
N LEU A 77 10.38 6.46 1.32
CA LEU A 77 9.21 5.61 1.60
C LEU A 77 8.64 5.91 2.99
N ALA A 78 7.40 6.38 3.04
CA ALA A 78 6.64 6.46 4.28
C ALA A 78 6.14 5.07 4.68
N VAL A 79 6.88 4.37 5.56
CA VAL A 79 6.61 2.97 5.94
C VAL A 79 5.19 2.75 6.44
N GLY A 80 4.66 3.68 7.25
CA GLY A 80 3.30 3.62 7.76
C GLY A 80 2.24 3.63 6.67
N GLU A 81 2.34 4.61 5.78
CA GLU A 81 1.40 4.79 4.67
C GLU A 81 1.53 3.67 3.65
N MET A 82 2.76 3.23 3.35
CA MET A 82 2.98 2.09 2.46
C MET A 82 2.39 0.80 3.04
N GLN A 83 2.46 0.58 4.35
CA GLN A 83 1.83 -0.57 5.00
C GLN A 83 0.31 -0.51 4.88
N ARG A 84 -0.29 0.68 5.02
CA ARG A 84 -1.72 0.91 4.82
C ARG A 84 -2.14 0.57 3.38
N VAL A 85 -1.45 1.15 2.38
CA VAL A 85 -1.70 0.88 0.96
C VAL A 85 -1.51 -0.60 0.62
N MET A 86 -0.49 -1.26 1.18
CA MET A 86 -0.25 -2.68 0.95
C MET A 86 -1.39 -3.53 1.49
N MET A 87 -1.90 -3.21 2.69
CA MET A 87 -3.06 -3.91 3.25
C MET A 87 -4.30 -3.75 2.37
N GLU A 88 -4.57 -2.52 1.90
CA GLU A 88 -5.66 -2.24 0.96
C GLU A 88 -5.56 -3.13 -0.30
N LYS A 89 -4.35 -3.30 -0.85
CA LYS A 89 -4.14 -4.18 -2.01
C LYS A 89 -4.30 -5.67 -1.69
N ILE A 90 -3.93 -6.11 -0.49
CA ILE A 90 -4.16 -7.49 -0.05
C ILE A 90 -5.67 -7.78 0.07
N GLU A 91 -6.43 -6.83 0.60
CA GLU A 91 -7.89 -6.94 0.71
C GLU A 91 -8.56 -6.96 -0.68
N GLU A 92 -8.17 -6.05 -1.59
CA GLU A 92 -8.64 -6.07 -2.99
C GLU A 92 -8.32 -7.41 -3.69
N LEU A 93 -7.09 -7.91 -3.53
CA LEU A 93 -6.68 -9.22 -4.06
C LEU A 93 -7.52 -10.37 -3.53
N THR A 94 -7.87 -10.32 -2.24
CA THR A 94 -8.73 -11.33 -1.62
C THR A 94 -10.14 -11.31 -2.25
N LEU A 95 -10.70 -10.12 -2.52
CA LEU A 95 -11.99 -10.01 -3.22
C LEU A 95 -11.93 -10.56 -4.66
N TYR A 96 -10.86 -10.28 -5.41
CA TYR A 96 -10.68 -10.85 -6.75
C TYR A 96 -10.61 -12.39 -6.71
N ILE A 97 -9.88 -12.95 -5.74
CA ILE A 97 -9.78 -14.41 -5.59
C ILE A 97 -11.14 -15.04 -5.27
N ILE A 98 -11.92 -14.43 -4.37
CA ILE A 98 -13.28 -14.90 -4.05
C ILE A 98 -14.18 -14.84 -5.29
N GLN A 99 -14.09 -13.77 -6.08
CA GLN A 99 -14.85 -13.64 -7.33
C GLN A 99 -14.46 -14.70 -8.36
N LEU A 100 -13.17 -14.95 -8.54
CA LEU A 100 -12.67 -15.98 -9.45
C LEU A 100 -13.11 -17.38 -9.02
N GLN A 101 -13.10 -17.69 -7.72
CA GLN A 101 -13.57 -18.99 -7.22
C GLN A 101 -15.06 -19.19 -7.53
N LYS A 102 -15.91 -18.16 -7.33
CA LYS A 102 -17.33 -18.23 -7.69
C LYS A 102 -17.55 -18.52 -9.17
N GLN A 103 -16.80 -17.85 -10.04
CA GLN A 103 -16.87 -18.10 -11.49
C GLN A 103 -16.44 -19.52 -11.86
N ILE A 104 -15.42 -20.06 -11.19
CA ILE A 104 -14.98 -21.45 -11.39
C ILE A 104 -16.08 -22.42 -10.98
N ASP A 105 -16.71 -22.20 -9.83
CA ASP A 105 -17.79 -23.05 -9.33
C ASP A 105 -19.02 -23.03 -10.26
N GLU A 106 -19.38 -21.85 -10.79
CA GLU A 106 -20.44 -21.66 -11.78
C GLU A 106 -20.14 -22.43 -13.07
N LEU A 107 -18.93 -22.28 -13.62
CA LEU A 107 -18.50 -23.00 -14.83
C LEU A 107 -18.46 -24.53 -14.61
N GLN A 108 -18.11 -25.00 -13.41
CA GLN A 108 -18.15 -26.43 -13.09
C GLN A 108 -19.57 -26.96 -12.98
N ALA A 109 -20.51 -26.15 -12.48
CA ALA A 109 -21.92 -26.52 -12.41
C ALA A 109 -22.57 -26.59 -13.81
N GLU A 110 -22.19 -25.71 -14.74
CA GLU A 110 -22.70 -25.72 -16.12
C GLU A 110 -22.18 -26.90 -16.96
N ASN A 111 -21.02 -27.46 -16.62
CA ASN A 111 -20.40 -28.57 -17.34
C ASN A 111 -20.77 -29.98 -16.80
N ASN A 112 -21.56 -30.05 -15.72
CA ASN A 112 -22.07 -31.30 -15.12
C ASN A 112 -23.56 -31.48 -15.42
#